data_AF-A0A496ZMN7-F1
#
_entry.id   AF-A0A496ZMN7-F1
#
_cell.length_a   1.000
_cell.length_b   1.000
_cell.length_c   1.000
_cell.angle_alpha   90.00
_cell.angle_beta   90.00
_cell.angle_gamma   90.00
#
_symmetry.space_group_name_H-M   'P 1'
#
loop_
_entity.id
_entity.type
_entity.pdbx_description
1 polymer ?
#
loop_
_entity_poly.entity_id
_entity_poly.type
_entity_poly.pdbx_seq_one_letter_code
_entity_poly.pdbx_strand_id
1 'polypeptide(L)'
;MLGFLAFVVIYGIIKTRGTNDVDSFIRAGRKTPWWTITLSIMATQASAITFLSTPGQAYVDGMRFVQFYLGLPVAMIILSITAVPLYHKLNVYTAYEYLEKRFDLKNRTLGSILFLSQRVLAAGFTIYAPALILSVILGWQLDLTILIIGFTVILYTT
;
A
#
# COMPACT_ATOMS: atom_id res chain seq x y z
N MET A 1 10.26 20.89 -2.40
CA MET A 1 10.60 19.45 -2.45
C MET A 1 11.73 19.07 -1.48
N LEU A 2 12.93 19.64 -1.59
CA LEU A 2 14.08 19.26 -0.74
C LEU A 2 13.85 19.45 0.77
N GLY A 3 13.23 20.56 1.19
CA GLY A 3 12.91 20.80 2.60
C GLY A 3 11.88 19.83 3.20
N PHE A 4 10.91 19.39 2.40
CA PHE A 4 9.91 18.39 2.81
C PHE A 4 10.54 17.00 2.94
N LEU A 5 11.38 16.61 1.98
CA LEU A 5 12.11 15.34 2.03
C LEU A 5 13.06 15.28 3.24
N ALA A 6 13.82 16.36 3.48
CA ALA A 6 14.71 16.45 4.64
C ALA A 6 13.92 16.35 5.96
N PHE A 7 12.76 17.01 6.05
CA PHE A 7 11.90 16.92 7.22
C PHE A 7 11.39 15.49 7.48
N VAL A 8 10.91 14.79 6.45
CA VAL A 8 10.43 13.40 6.56
C VAL A 8 11.54 12.46 7.01
N VAL A 9 12.74 12.59 6.44
CA VAL A 9 13.90 11.74 6.79
C VAL A 9 14.38 12.01 8.21
N ILE A 10 14.52 13.27 8.60
CA ILE A 10 14.94 13.64 9.97
C ILE A 10 13.91 13.16 10.99
N TYR A 11 12.62 13.37 10.72
CA TYR A 11 11.54 12.90 11.59
C TYR A 11 11.53 11.37 11.70
N GLY A 12 11.71 10.66 10.57
CA GLY A 12 11.83 9.22 10.52
C GLY A 12 12.99 8.68 11.35
N ILE A 13 14.19 9.26 11.21
CA ILE A 13 15.38 8.86 11.98
C ILE A 13 15.18 9.09 13.48
N ILE A 14 14.61 10.23 13.89
CA ILE A 14 14.32 10.52 15.30
C ILE A 14 13.31 9.53 15.88
N LYS A 15 12.32 9.09 15.09
CA LYS A 15 11.28 8.17 15.55
C LYS A 15 11.70 6.70 15.56
N THR A 16 12.59 6.30 14.64
CA THR A 16 13.09 4.92 14.52
C THR A 16 14.24 4.63 15.49
N ARG A 17 14.95 5.67 15.99
CA ARG A 17 15.97 5.55 17.05
C ARG A 17 15.35 5.06 18.38
N GLY A 18 15.31 3.74 18.57
CA GLY A 18 14.92 3.12 19.85
C GLY A 18 14.08 1.84 19.74
N THR A 19 13.71 1.38 18.54
CA THR A 19 12.87 0.19 18.37
C THR A 19 13.73 -1.04 18.07
N ASN A 20 14.22 -1.72 19.13
CA ASN A 20 15.05 -2.93 18.99
C ASN A 20 14.25 -4.25 19.06
N ASP A 21 12.92 -4.18 19.18
CA ASP A 21 12.09 -5.37 19.38
C ASP A 21 11.00 -5.48 18.31
N VAL A 22 10.96 -6.63 17.62
CA VAL A 22 10.07 -6.90 16.47
C VAL A 22 8.61 -6.74 16.87
N ASP A 23 8.26 -7.09 18.12
CA ASP A 23 6.91 -6.96 18.63
C ASP A 23 6.52 -5.48 18.85
N SER A 24 7.48 -4.62 19.22
CA SER A 24 7.25 -3.17 19.29
C SER A 24 7.20 -2.51 17.91
N PHE A 25 7.86 -3.06 16.89
CA PHE A 25 7.79 -2.58 15.51
C PHE A 25 6.47 -2.97 14.84
N ILE A 26 6.03 -4.23 15.00
CA ILE A 26 4.79 -4.74 14.39
C ILE A 26 3.54 -4.27 15.14
N ARG A 27 3.56 -4.25 16.48
CA ARG A 27 2.40 -3.83 17.29
C ARG A 27 2.36 -2.35 17.62
N ALA A 28 3.40 -1.58 17.25
CA ALA A 28 3.58 -0.19 17.67
C ALA A 28 3.30 0.00 19.18
N GLY A 29 3.72 -0.98 19.98
CA GLY A 29 3.54 -1.04 21.43
C GLY A 29 2.10 -1.12 21.95
N ARG A 30 1.09 -1.46 21.13
CA ARG A 30 -0.36 -1.46 21.49
C ARG A 30 -0.89 -0.12 22.04
N LYS A 31 -0.11 0.97 21.97
CA LYS A 31 -0.44 2.31 22.49
C LYS A 31 -0.69 3.33 21.38
N THR A 32 -0.71 2.90 20.11
CA THR A 32 -0.95 3.80 18.99
C THR A 32 -2.40 4.25 19.00
N PRO A 33 -2.68 5.56 19.04
CA PRO A 33 -4.04 6.04 19.05
C PRO A 33 -4.75 5.69 17.73
N TRP A 34 -6.05 5.41 17.81
CA TRP A 34 -6.85 4.90 16.69
C TRP A 34 -6.79 5.82 15.46
N TRP A 35 -6.76 7.14 15.65
CA TRP A 35 -6.67 8.11 14.55
C TRP A 35 -5.35 7.98 13.77
N THR A 36 -4.23 7.66 14.41
CA THR A 36 -2.94 7.45 13.73
C THR A 36 -2.98 6.19 12.87
N ILE A 37 -3.66 5.13 13.34
CA ILE A 37 -3.85 3.90 12.57
C ILE A 37 -4.74 4.18 11.35
N THR A 38 -5.86 4.89 11.54
CA THR A 38 -6.74 5.27 10.43
C THR A 38 -6.02 6.14 9.40
N LEU A 39 -5.26 7.13 9.84
CA LEU A 39 -4.45 7.98 8.94
C LEU A 39 -3.39 7.19 8.18
N SER A 40 -2.73 6.23 8.84
CA SER A 40 -1.75 5.36 8.18
C SER A 40 -2.39 4.46 7.11
N ILE A 41 -3.57 3.90 7.39
CA ILE A 41 -4.34 3.11 6.40
C ILE A 41 -4.76 3.98 5.21
N MET A 42 -5.26 5.20 5.47
CA MET A 42 -5.62 6.14 4.41
C MET A 42 -4.41 6.55 3.57
N ALA A 43 -3.26 6.83 4.20
CA ALA A 43 -2.01 7.14 3.52
C ALA A 43 -1.50 5.97 2.66
N THR A 44 -1.68 4.73 3.12
CA THR A 44 -1.29 3.53 2.38
C THR A 44 -2.18 3.27 1.16
N GLN A 45 -3.47 3.61 1.26
CA GLN A 45 -4.43 3.52 0.15
C GLN A 45 -4.21 4.61 -0.90
N ALA A 46 -3.70 5.78 -0.50
CA ALA A 46 -3.41 6.88 -1.41
C ALA A 46 -2.19 6.54 -2.28
N SER A 47 -2.42 6.12 -3.52
CA SER A 47 -1.36 5.83 -4.48
C SER A 47 -1.32 6.87 -5.61
N ALA A 48 -0.13 7.08 -6.18
CA ALA A 48 0.02 7.89 -7.39
C ALA A 48 -0.80 7.33 -8.57
N ILE A 49 -0.98 6.00 -8.63
CA ILE A 49 -1.85 5.34 -9.59
C ILE A 49 -3.27 5.85 -9.45
N THR A 50 -3.82 5.89 -8.23
CA THR A 50 -5.18 6.39 -7.98
C THR A 50 -5.38 7.81 -8.50
N PHE A 51 -4.42 8.70 -8.24
CA PHE A 51 -4.49 10.09 -8.72
C PHE A 51 -4.45 10.21 -10.24
N LEU A 52 -3.75 9.29 -10.91
CA LEU A 52 -3.63 9.28 -12.37
C LEU A 52 -4.80 8.55 -13.05
N SER A 53 -5.22 7.41 -12.50
CA SER A 53 -6.23 6.52 -13.07
C SER A 53 -7.63 7.06 -12.89
N THR A 54 -7.91 7.75 -11.77
CA THR A 54 -9.26 8.24 -11.48
C THR A 54 -9.73 9.32 -12.47
N PRO A 55 -8.94 10.34 -12.82
CA PRO A 55 -9.30 11.29 -13.88
C PRO A 55 -9.34 10.63 -15.27
N GLY A 56 -8.42 9.71 -15.56
CA GLY A 56 -8.41 8.97 -16.83
C GLY A 56 -9.67 8.13 -17.01
N GLN A 57 -10.11 7.45 -15.96
CA GLN A 57 -11.37 6.70 -15.96
C GLN A 57 -12.58 7.64 -15.97
N ALA A 58 -12.52 8.77 -15.27
CA ALA A 58 -13.59 9.78 -15.31
C ALA A 58 -13.78 10.38 -16.71
N TYR A 59 -12.70 10.52 -17.48
CA TYR A 59 -12.75 11.00 -18.85
C TYR A 59 -13.42 10.00 -19.80
N VAL A 60 -13.22 8.70 -19.60
CA VAL A 60 -13.77 7.63 -20.45
C VAL A 60 -15.17 7.20 -20.02
N ASP A 61 -15.38 6.93 -18.73
CA ASP A 61 -16.60 6.31 -18.17
C ASP A 61 -17.46 7.27 -17.32
N GLY A 62 -17.05 8.54 -17.20
CA GLY A 62 -17.71 9.52 -16.34
C GLY A 62 -17.56 9.24 -14.85
N MET A 63 -18.48 9.75 -14.03
CA MET A 63 -18.41 9.70 -12.55
C MET A 63 -18.77 8.33 -11.94
N ARG A 64 -18.83 7.24 -12.72
CA ARG A 64 -19.20 5.90 -12.21
C ARG A 64 -18.22 5.39 -11.14
N PHE A 65 -16.95 5.78 -11.22
CA PHE A 65 -15.93 5.42 -10.23
C PHE A 65 -16.32 5.87 -8.80
N VAL A 66 -17.10 6.95 -8.65
CA VAL A 66 -17.51 7.49 -7.34
C VAL A 66 -18.30 6.46 -6.52
N GLN A 67 -19.10 5.62 -7.18
CA GLN A 67 -19.86 4.56 -6.50
C GLN A 67 -18.92 3.56 -5.79
N PHE A 68 -17.79 3.24 -6.42
CA PHE A 68 -16.78 2.39 -5.82
C PHE A 68 -16.11 3.06 -4.62
N TYR A 69 -15.75 4.35 -4.73
CA TYR A 69 -15.13 5.10 -3.63
C TYR A 69 -16.07 5.33 -2.44
N LEU A 70 -17.39 5.43 -2.68
CA LEU A 70 -18.37 5.48 -1.59
C LEU A 70 -18.60 4.11 -0.94
N GLY A 71 -18.47 3.03 -1.69
CA GLY A 71 -18.56 1.65 -1.17
C GLY A 71 -17.38 1.27 -0.26
N LEU A 72 -16.17 1.79 -0.52
CA LEU A 72 -14.96 1.47 0.23
C LEU A 72 -15.05 1.82 1.73
N PRO A 73 -15.47 3.04 2.15
CA PRO A 73 -15.70 3.37 3.56
C PRO A 73 -16.71 2.45 4.24
N VAL A 74 -17.81 2.11 3.56
CA VAL A 74 -18.85 1.22 4.10
C VAL A 74 -18.28 -0.18 4.33
N ALA A 75 -17.55 -0.72 3.36
CA ALA A 75 -16.86 -2.00 3.51
C ALA A 75 -15.84 -1.99 4.67
N MET A 76 -15.08 -0.89 4.82
CA MET A 76 -14.14 -0.70 5.93
C MET A 76 -14.82 -0.71 7.29
N ILE A 77 -16.00 -0.09 7.44
CA ILE A 77 -16.76 -0.12 8.69
C ILE A 77 -17.19 -1.55 9.01
N ILE A 78 -17.74 -2.27 8.04
CA ILE A 78 -18.18 -3.66 8.21
C ILE A 78 -16.99 -4.55 8.62
N LEU A 79 -15.85 -4.43 7.94
CA LEU A 79 -14.62 -5.17 8.27
C LEU A 79 -14.08 -4.81 9.66
N SER A 80 -14.17 -3.54 10.06
CA SER A 80 -13.72 -3.10 11.38
C SER A 80 -14.56 -3.70 12.51
N ILE A 81 -15.86 -3.91 12.28
CA ILE A 81 -16.76 -4.51 13.27
C ILE A 81 -16.65 -6.05 13.28
N THR A 82 -16.32 -6.66 12.14
CA THR A 82 -16.35 -8.13 11.99
C THR A 82 -14.97 -8.77 12.06
N ALA A 83 -14.05 -8.32 11.21
CA ALA A 83 -12.73 -8.94 11.02
C ALA A 83 -11.74 -8.54 12.12
N VAL A 84 -11.71 -7.26 12.52
CA VAL A 84 -10.78 -6.78 13.57
C VAL A 84 -10.95 -7.51 14.91
N PRO A 85 -12.16 -7.67 15.48
CA PRO A 85 -12.31 -8.40 16.75
C PRO A 85 -12.00 -9.90 16.61
N LEU A 86 -12.24 -10.49 15.43
CA LEU A 86 -11.89 -11.88 15.14
C LEU A 86 -10.36 -12.08 15.15
N TYR A 87 -9.61 -11.21 14.45
CA TYR A 87 -8.14 -11.26 14.42
C TYR A 87 -7.54 -10.97 15.79
N HIS A 88 -8.11 -10.01 16.53
CA HIS A 88 -7.63 -9.69 17.88
C HIS A 88 -7.86 -10.84 18.87
N LYS A 89 -9.00 -11.55 18.80
CA LYS A 89 -9.24 -12.73 19.65
C LYS A 89 -8.31 -13.90 19.36
N LEU A 90 -7.92 -14.09 18.10
CA LEU A 90 -7.13 -15.23 17.66
C LEU A 90 -5.60 -15.01 17.78
N ASN A 91 -5.17 -13.84 18.28
CA ASN A 91 -3.76 -13.43 18.42
C ASN A 91 -2.93 -13.77 17.17
N VAL A 92 -3.47 -13.42 16.00
CA VAL A 92 -2.83 -13.70 14.71
C VAL A 92 -2.11 -12.44 14.24
N TYR A 93 -0.85 -12.58 13.83
CA TYR A 93 -0.02 -11.47 13.39
C TYR A 93 -0.29 -11.09 11.93
N THR A 94 -0.75 -12.06 11.13
CA THR A 94 -1.11 -11.84 9.72
C THR A 94 -2.44 -12.49 9.37
N ALA A 95 -3.13 -11.95 8.36
CA ALA A 95 -4.35 -12.57 7.83
C ALA A 95 -4.11 -14.00 7.28
N TYR A 96 -2.88 -14.31 6.87
CA TYR A 96 -2.50 -15.63 6.36
C TYR A 96 -2.31 -16.67 7.47
N GLU A 97 -1.80 -16.25 8.62
CA GLU A 97 -1.70 -17.11 9.79
C GLU A 97 -3.11 -17.46 10.35
N TYR A 98 -4.12 -16.63 10.08
CA TYR A 98 -5.52 -17.01 10.31
C TYR A 98 -5.98 -18.14 9.37
N LEU A 99 -5.60 -18.07 8.08
CA LEU A 99 -5.89 -19.13 7.11
C LEU A 99 -5.24 -20.47 7.50
N GLU A 100 -4.04 -20.42 8.07
CA GLU A 100 -3.35 -21.60 8.60
C GLU A 100 -4.07 -22.21 9.81
N LYS A 101 -4.45 -21.37 10.80
CA LYS A 101 -5.18 -21.85 11.98
C LYS A 101 -6.58 -22.36 11.66
N ARG A 102 -7.24 -21.83 10.62
CA ARG A 102 -8.62 -22.20 10.27
C ARG A 102 -8.72 -23.35 9.30
N PHE A 103 -7.79 -23.45 8.35
CA PHE A 103 -7.82 -24.45 7.28
C PHE A 103 -6.58 -25.34 7.34
N ASP A 104 -5.44 -24.91 6.77
CA ASP A 104 -4.20 -25.70 6.69
C ASP A 104 -3.05 -24.85 6.12
N LEU A 105 -1.80 -25.33 6.28
CA LEU A 105 -0.59 -24.72 5.73
C LEU A 105 -0.65 -24.50 4.20
N LYS A 106 -1.29 -25.41 3.45
CA LYS A 106 -1.45 -25.29 2.00
C LYS A 106 -2.23 -24.03 1.60
N ASN A 107 -3.28 -23.70 2.35
CA ASN A 107 -4.12 -22.52 2.09
C ASN A 107 -3.40 -21.23 2.47
N ARG A 108 -2.55 -21.25 3.51
CA ARG A 108 -1.63 -20.14 3.83
C ARG A 108 -0.72 -19.85 2.64
N THR A 109 -0.03 -20.88 2.13
CA THR A 109 0.95 -20.72 1.05
C THR A 109 0.29 -20.23 -0.23
N LEU A 110 -0.88 -20.77 -0.60
CA LEU A 110 -1.64 -20.29 -1.76
C LEU A 110 -2.05 -18.83 -1.61
N GLY A 111 -2.60 -18.44 -0.45
CA GLY A 111 -2.98 -17.06 -0.17
C GLY A 111 -1.80 -16.10 -0.26
N SER A 112 -0.66 -16.46 0.33
CA SER A 112 0.56 -15.65 0.28
C SER A 112 1.12 -15.52 -1.14
N ILE A 113 1.11 -16.60 -1.94
CA ILE A 113 1.56 -16.57 -3.34
C ILE A 113 0.66 -15.66 -4.19
N LEU A 114 -0.67 -15.79 -4.05
CA LEU A 114 -1.62 -14.94 -4.77
C LEU A 114 -1.49 -13.46 -4.38
N PHE A 115 -1.25 -13.19 -3.10
CA PHE A 115 -0.98 -11.82 -2.65
C PHE A 115 0.32 -11.28 -3.22
N LEU A 116 1.41 -12.05 -3.16
CA LEU A 116 2.69 -11.65 -3.71
C LEU A 116 2.62 -11.41 -5.21
N SER A 117 1.93 -12.27 -5.97
CA SER A 117 1.76 -12.09 -7.41
C SER A 117 0.93 -10.84 -7.73
N GLN A 118 -0.17 -10.59 -7.01
CA GLN A 118 -0.93 -9.34 -7.13
C GLN A 118 -0.03 -8.14 -6.82
N ARG A 119 0.83 -8.24 -5.81
CA ARG A 119 1.71 -7.15 -5.41
C ARG A 119 2.80 -6.86 -6.44
N VAL A 120 3.36 -7.90 -7.07
CA VAL A 120 4.31 -7.75 -8.19
C VAL A 120 3.64 -7.05 -9.37
N LEU A 121 2.43 -7.45 -9.74
CA LEU A 121 1.67 -6.81 -10.82
C LEU A 121 1.38 -5.33 -10.50
N ALA A 122 0.91 -5.04 -9.28
CA ALA A 122 0.66 -3.67 -8.84
C ALA A 122 1.92 -2.81 -8.86
N ALA A 123 3.07 -3.35 -8.45
CA ALA A 123 4.36 -2.67 -8.53
C ALA A 123 4.75 -2.37 -10.00
N GLY A 124 4.54 -3.33 -10.91
CA GLY A 124 4.74 -3.12 -12.35
C GLY A 124 3.91 -1.97 -12.90
N PHE A 125 2.61 -1.91 -12.59
CA PHE A 125 1.75 -0.77 -12.98
C PHE A 125 2.22 0.56 -12.37
N THR A 126 2.74 0.53 -11.15
CA THR A 126 3.25 1.73 -10.47
C THR A 126 4.45 2.35 -11.19
N ILE A 127 5.29 1.52 -11.81
CA ILE A 127 6.44 1.97 -12.61
C ILE A 127 6.00 2.35 -14.03
N TYR A 128 5.14 1.54 -14.64
CA TYR A 128 4.72 1.69 -16.03
C TYR A 128 3.91 2.96 -16.27
N ALA A 129 2.92 3.26 -15.42
CA ALA A 129 2.03 4.41 -15.60
C ALA A 129 2.76 5.77 -15.70
N PRO A 130 3.66 6.13 -14.76
CA PRO A 130 4.45 7.37 -14.90
C PRO A 130 5.46 7.30 -16.05
N ALA A 131 6.03 6.13 -16.35
CA ALA A 131 6.95 5.97 -17.47
C ALA A 131 6.29 6.23 -18.83
N LEU A 132 5.06 5.75 -19.01
CA LEU A 132 4.28 6.01 -20.21
C LEU A 132 4.04 7.51 -20.39
N ILE A 133 3.63 8.20 -19.34
CA ILE A 133 3.37 9.64 -19.41
C ILE A 133 4.65 10.42 -19.73
N LEU A 134 5.75 10.09 -19.06
CA LEU A 134 7.02 10.79 -19.24
C LEU A 134 7.58 10.54 -20.65
N SER A 135 7.44 9.32 -21.17
CA SER A 135 7.78 8.96 -22.55
C SER A 135 6.97 9.78 -23.57
N VAL A 136 5.66 9.95 -23.35
CA VAL A 136 4.79 10.75 -24.22
C VAL A 136 5.15 12.25 -24.18
N ILE A 137 5.47 12.80 -23.01
CA ILE A 137 5.80 14.22 -22.85
C ILE A 137 7.19 14.54 -23.42
N LEU A 138 8.18 13.68 -23.18
CA LEU A 138 9.57 13.90 -23.59
C LEU A 138 9.88 13.35 -25.00
N GLY A 139 8.96 12.57 -25.59
CA GLY A 139 9.18 11.87 -26.85
C GLY A 139 10.24 10.76 -26.78
N TRP A 140 10.55 10.27 -25.57
CA TRP A 140 11.56 9.24 -25.35
C TRP A 140 11.01 7.84 -25.62
N GLN A 141 11.88 6.89 -25.97
CA GLN A 141 11.48 5.49 -26.06
C GLN A 141 10.97 4.98 -24.72
N LEU A 142 9.84 4.27 -24.75
CA LEU A 142 9.14 3.79 -23.56
C LEU A 142 10.03 2.86 -22.73
N ASP A 143 10.75 1.94 -23.37
CA ASP A 143 11.62 0.96 -22.70
C ASP A 143 12.75 1.65 -21.90
N LEU A 144 13.38 2.67 -22.48
CA LEU A 144 14.38 3.49 -21.81
C LEU A 144 13.79 4.24 -20.60
N THR A 145 12.58 4.77 -20.76
CA THR A 145 11.92 5.53 -19.70
C THR A 145 11.51 4.63 -18.52
N ILE A 146 11.05 3.41 -18.81
CA ILE A 146 10.75 2.39 -17.80
C ILE A 146 12.01 2.01 -17.03
N LEU A 147 13.14 1.79 -17.72
CA LEU A 147 14.41 1.47 -17.07
C LEU A 147 14.88 2.58 -16.13
N ILE A 148 14.82 3.85 -16.56
CA ILE A 148 15.23 4.99 -15.75
C ILE A 148 14.37 5.11 -14.49
N ILE A 149 13.05 5.01 -14.62
CA ILE A 149 12.13 5.11 -13.47
C ILE A 149 12.29 3.89 -12.56
N GLY A 150 12.37 2.68 -13.11
CA GLY A 150 12.58 1.46 -12.34
C GLY A 150 13.87 1.52 -11.51
N PHE A 151 14.98 1.95 -12.11
CA PHE A 151 16.25 2.14 -11.42
C PHE A 151 16.16 3.19 -10.31
N THR A 152 15.51 4.33 -10.58
CA THR A 152 15.27 5.38 -9.57
C THR A 152 14.47 4.86 -8.37
N VAL A 153 13.43 4.06 -8.62
CA VAL A 153 12.60 3.45 -7.57
C VAL A 153 13.40 2.45 -6.72
N ILE A 154 14.23 1.62 -7.35
CA ILE A 154 15.10 0.66 -6.66
C ILE A 154 16.10 1.40 -5.76
N LEU A 155 16.75 2.45 -6.28
CA LEU A 155 17.69 3.26 -5.51
C LEU A 155 17.05 3.97 -4.31
N TYR A 156 15.80 4.42 -4.44
CA TYR A 156 15.09 5.05 -3.32
C TYR A 156 14.61 4.03 -2.26
N THR A 157 14.39 2.77 -2.67
CA THR A 157 13.85 1.72 -1.79
C THR A 157 14.94 0.94 -1.05
N THR A 158 16.16 0.88 -1.61
CA THR A 158 17.33 0.21 -1.02
C THR A 158 17.98 1.11 0.03
#